data_AF-A0A9N9JEL8-F1
#
_entry.id   AF-A0A9N9JEL8-F1
#
_cell.length_a   1.000
_cell.length_b   1.000
_cell.length_c   1.000
_cell.angle_alpha   90.00
_cell.angle_beta   90.00
_cell.angle_gamma   90.00
#
_symmetry.space_group_name_H-M   'P 1'
#
loop_
_entity.id
_entity.type
_entity.pdbx_description
1 polymer ?
#
loop_
_entity_poly.entity_id
_entity_poly.type
_entity_poly.pdbx_seq_one_letter_code
_entity_poly.pdbx_strand_id
1 'polypeptide(L)'
;DSLEKSTEHEDEYMISDNDPLTSKYISVPKELSQLNCNAFLAGIVEAILDGAQFPSRVTAHLVPQEGFPLRTTILIQLNKEVLQREEQLK
;
A
#
# COMPACT_ATOMS: atom_id res chain seq x y z
N ASP A 1 5.32 8.62 -8.48
CA ASP A 1 5.55 7.81 -7.28
C ASP A 1 5.67 8.70 -6.06
N SER A 2 5.14 8.27 -4.92
CA SER A 2 5.14 9.06 -3.68
C SER A 2 5.08 8.18 -2.43
N LEU A 3 5.55 8.74 -1.31
CA LEU A 3 5.32 8.25 0.04
C LEU A 3 4.64 9.38 0.83
N GLU A 4 3.46 9.09 1.36
CA GLU A 4 2.59 10.08 2.00
C GLU A 4 2.11 9.55 3.34
N LYS A 5 1.99 10.42 4.34
CA LYS A 5 1.27 10.12 5.59
C LYS A 5 -0.16 10.63 5.45
N SER A 6 -1.13 9.86 5.92
CA SER A 6 -2.52 10.31 5.96
C SER A 6 -2.65 11.57 6.84
N THR A 7 -3.46 12.52 6.39
CA THR A 7 -3.80 13.73 7.15
C THR A 7 -4.96 13.49 8.11
N GLU A 8 -5.69 12.39 7.95
CA GLU A 8 -6.89 12.05 8.72
C GLU A 8 -6.57 11.01 9.81
N HIS A 9 -5.63 10.10 9.52
CA HIS A 9 -5.31 8.96 10.37
C HIS A 9 -3.80 8.90 10.64
N GLU A 10 -3.41 8.97 11.91
CA GLU A 10 -1.99 9.01 12.29
C GLU A 10 -1.25 7.69 12.05
N ASP A 11 -2.00 6.59 12.01
CA ASP A 11 -1.58 5.21 11.79
C ASP A 11 -1.45 4.84 10.30
N GLU A 12 -1.85 5.73 9.40
CA GLU A 12 -1.91 5.44 7.97
C GLU A 12 -0.79 6.12 7.17
N TYR A 13 -0.16 5.30 6.33
CA TYR A 13 0.85 5.69 5.36
C TYR A 13 0.51 5.12 3.99
N MET A 14 0.90 5.81 2.92
CA MET A 14 0.56 5.47 1.56
C MET A 14 1.82 5.48 0.69
N ILE A 15 2.05 4.38 -0.03
CA ILE A 15 3.06 4.30 -1.09
C ILE A 15 2.31 4.26 -2.42
N SER A 16 2.53 5.24 -3.29
CA SER A 16 1.92 5.25 -4.63
C SER A 16 2.95 4.95 -5.71
N ASP A 17 2.64 3.98 -6.56
CA ASP A 17 3.41 3.58 -7.73
C ASP A 17 2.57 3.81 -8.99
N ASN A 18 3.11 4.59 -9.91
CA ASN A 18 2.44 4.99 -11.15
C ASN A 18 2.43 3.86 -12.21
N ASP A 19 3.40 2.94 -12.17
CA ASP A 19 3.54 1.84 -13.15
C ASP A 19 4.05 0.55 -12.45
N PRO A 20 3.20 -0.10 -11.63
CA PRO A 20 3.61 -1.24 -10.82
C PRO A 20 4.06 -2.42 -11.68
N LEU A 21 5.25 -2.97 -11.41
CA LEU A 21 5.84 -4.07 -12.20
C LEU A 21 4.92 -5.29 -12.34
N THR A 22 4.13 -5.59 -11.33
CA THR A 22 3.21 -6.73 -11.34
C THR A 22 2.04 -6.53 -12.31
N SER A 23 1.66 -5.28 -12.58
CA SER A 23 0.56 -4.91 -13.47
C SER A 23 1.05 -4.48 -14.86
N LYS A 24 2.32 -4.06 -14.99
CA LYS A 24 2.93 -3.55 -16.23
C LYS A 24 2.87 -4.50 -17.42
N TYR A 25 2.93 -5.81 -17.18
CA TYR A 25 3.00 -6.84 -18.23
C TYR A 25 1.73 -7.68 -18.37
N ILE A 26 0.67 -7.31 -17.64
CA ILE A 26 -0.59 -8.05 -17.62
C ILE A 26 -1.77 -7.14 -17.93
N SER A 27 -2.76 -7.67 -18.62
CA SER A 27 -4.03 -6.99 -18.88
C SER A 27 -5.12 -7.73 -18.14
N VAL A 28 -5.84 -7.05 -17.24
CA VAL A 28 -6.97 -7.64 -16.53
C VAL A 28 -8.23 -7.50 -17.40
N PRO A 29 -8.89 -8.61 -17.78
CA PRO A 29 -10.16 -8.56 -18.50
C PRO A 29 -11.23 -7.79 -17.71
N LYS A 30 -12.16 -7.12 -18.40
CA LYS A 30 -13.21 -6.34 -17.75
C LYS A 30 -14.08 -7.17 -16.80
N GLU A 31 -14.30 -8.45 -17.11
CA GLU A 31 -15.05 -9.37 -16.23
C GLU A 31 -14.32 -9.68 -14.91
N LEU A 32 -13.00 -9.48 -14.87
CA LEU A 32 -12.14 -9.70 -13.71
C LEU A 32 -11.72 -8.39 -13.04
N SER A 33 -12.54 -7.33 -13.16
CA SER A 33 -12.23 -5.99 -12.61
C SER A 33 -11.97 -5.96 -11.09
N GLN A 34 -12.42 -6.98 -10.35
CA GLN A 34 -12.13 -7.14 -8.92
C GLN A 34 -10.74 -7.75 -8.63
N LEU A 35 -10.07 -8.34 -9.63
CA LEU A 35 -8.75 -8.91 -9.47
C LEU A 35 -7.71 -7.78 -9.37
N ASN A 36 -7.17 -7.59 -8.17
CA ASN A 36 -6.06 -6.67 -7.94
C ASN A 36 -4.76 -7.47 -7.76
N CYS A 37 -3.98 -7.62 -8.84
CA CYS A 37 -2.68 -8.29 -8.79
C CYS A 37 -1.68 -7.58 -7.86
N ASN A 38 -1.86 -6.29 -7.62
CA ASN A 38 -1.01 -5.54 -6.68
C ASN A 38 -1.30 -5.90 -5.21
N ALA A 39 -2.34 -6.68 -4.91
CA ALA A 39 -2.52 -7.26 -3.58
C ALA A 39 -1.34 -8.19 -3.19
N PHE A 40 -0.67 -8.80 -4.18
CA PHE A 40 0.58 -9.52 -3.94
C PHE A 40 1.69 -8.59 -3.43
N LEU A 41 1.80 -7.39 -4.00
CA LEU A 41 2.76 -6.37 -3.56
C LEU A 41 2.44 -5.88 -2.14
N ALA A 42 1.16 -5.66 -1.82
CA ALA A 42 0.72 -5.32 -0.46
C ALA A 42 1.15 -6.40 0.55
N GLY A 43 0.98 -7.69 0.23
CA GLY A 43 1.42 -8.78 1.09
C GLY A 43 2.94 -8.83 1.31
N ILE A 44 3.75 -8.49 0.30
CA ILE A 44 5.21 -8.36 0.47
C ILE A 44 5.54 -7.25 1.45
N VAL A 45 4.91 -6.08 1.30
CA VAL A 45 5.12 -4.93 2.19
C VAL A 45 4.70 -5.28 3.61
N GLU A 46 3.55 -5.93 3.79
CA GLU A 46 3.07 -6.39 5.11
C GLU A 46 4.07 -7.33 5.79
N ALA A 47 4.58 -8.34 5.06
CA ALA A 47 5.55 -9.29 5.59
C ALA A 47 6.88 -8.62 5.99
N ILE A 48 7.32 -7.62 5.24
CA ILE A 48 8.53 -6.84 5.58
C ILE A 48 8.32 -6.06 6.87
N LEU A 49 7.18 -5.38 7.00
CA LEU A 49 6.84 -4.59 8.19
C LEU A 49 6.69 -5.47 9.43
N ASP A 50 6.01 -6.61 9.31
CA ASP A 50 5.90 -7.60 10.38
C ASP A 50 7.28 -8.16 10.80
N GLY A 51 8.11 -8.56 9.83
CA GLY A 51 9.48 -9.01 10.09
C GLY A 51 10.37 -7.95 10.73
N ALA A 52 10.10 -6.67 10.46
CA ALA A 52 10.78 -5.52 11.07
C ALA A 52 10.18 -5.13 12.44
N GLN A 53 9.20 -5.86 12.97
CA GLN A 53 8.50 -5.57 14.23
C GLN A 53 7.66 -4.27 14.18
N PHE A 54 7.09 -3.95 13.02
CA PHE A 54 6.11 -2.88 12.80
C PHE A 54 4.81 -3.49 12.25
N PRO A 55 4.12 -4.35 13.02
CA PRO A 55 2.95 -5.05 12.53
C PRO A 55 1.89 -4.06 12.05
N SER A 56 1.28 -4.39 10.92
CA SER A 56 0.40 -3.50 10.17
C SER A 56 -0.54 -4.31 9.29
N ARG A 57 -1.66 -3.72 8.92
CA ARG A 57 -2.52 -4.22 7.85
C ARG A 57 -2.19 -3.46 6.56
N VAL A 58 -1.91 -4.17 5.47
CA VAL A 58 -1.55 -3.53 4.20
C VAL A 58 -2.54 -3.93 3.10
N THR A 59 -3.01 -2.94 2.34
CA THR A 59 -3.94 -3.16 1.22
C THR A 59 -3.49 -2.42 -0.03
N ALA A 60 -3.84 -2.96 -1.21
CA ALA A 60 -3.58 -2.32 -2.48
C ALA A 60 -4.87 -1.75 -3.08
N HIS A 61 -4.80 -0.52 -3.58
CA HIS A 61 -5.92 0.20 -4.17
C HIS A 61 -5.51 0.77 -5.53
N LEU A 62 -6.27 0.47 -6.58
CA LEU A 62 -6.08 1.10 -7.88
C LEU A 62 -6.64 2.53 -7.81
N VAL A 63 -5.77 3.53 -8.03
CA VAL A 63 -6.12 4.96 -7.99
C VAL A 63 -5.63 5.61 -9.28
N PRO A 64 -6.36 5.40 -10.41
CA PRO A 64 -5.94 5.90 -11.71
C PRO A 64 -5.77 7.41 -11.72
N GLN A 65 -4.75 7.89 -12.44
CA GLN A 65 -4.51 9.31 -12.67
C GLN A 65 -4.27 9.55 -14.17
N GLU A 66 -4.43 10.80 -14.62
CA GLU A 66 -4.09 11.17 -15.98
C GLU A 66 -2.64 10.77 -16.31
N GLY A 67 -2.45 10.03 -17.40
CA GLY A 67 -1.15 9.44 -17.79
C GLY A 67 -0.78 8.13 -17.09
N PHE A 68 -1.45 7.76 -15.99
CA PHE A 68 -1.14 6.56 -15.19
C PHE A 68 -2.41 5.77 -14.84
N PRO A 69 -2.99 5.03 -15.81
CA PRO A 69 -4.23 4.28 -15.61
C PRO A 69 -4.09 3.12 -14.62
N LEU A 70 -2.87 2.62 -14.43
CA LEU A 70 -2.55 1.52 -13.53
C LEU A 70 -1.95 1.97 -12.19
N ARG A 71 -1.95 3.29 -11.93
CA ARG A 71 -1.44 3.84 -10.68
C ARG A 71 -2.11 3.16 -9.49
N THR A 72 -1.28 2.63 -8.60
CA THR A 72 -1.72 1.87 -7.44
C THR A 72 -1.15 2.49 -6.17
N THR A 73 -1.99 2.59 -5.14
CA THR A 73 -1.61 3.01 -3.81
C THR A 73 -1.64 1.81 -2.88
N ILE A 74 -0.52 1.54 -2.23
CA ILE A 74 -0.40 0.62 -1.10
C ILE A 74 -0.67 1.41 0.16
N LEU A 75 -1.80 1.12 0.81
CA LEU A 75 -2.17 1.68 2.11
C LEU A 75 -1.59 0.79 3.20
N ILE A 76 -0.82 1.39 4.10
CA ILE A 76 -0.23 0.75 5.28
C ILE A 76 -0.94 1.34 6.49
N GLN A 77 -1.65 0.50 7.23
CA GLN A 77 -2.27 0.87 8.50
C GLN A 77 -1.52 0.18 9.65
N LEU A 78 -0.73 0.96 10.39
CA LEU A 78 0.09 0.46 11.49
C LEU A 78 -0.79 0.03 12.67
N ASN A 79 -0.39 -1.05 13.36
CA ASN A 79 -1.04 -1.39 14.62
C ASN A 79 -0.78 -0.32 15.68
N LYS A 80 -1.76 -0.10 16.56
CA LYS A 80 -1.68 0.89 17.64
C LYS A 80 -0.42 0.77 18.50
N GLU A 81 0.06 -0.45 18.74
CA GLU A 81 1.28 -0.72 19.52
C GLU A 81 2.55 -0.11 18.90
N VAL A 82 2.60 0.03 17.58
CA VAL A 82 3.72 0.66 16.86
C VAL A 82 3.77 2.15 17.17
N LEU A 83 2.63 2.83 17.13
CA LEU A 83 2.53 4.25 17.44
C LEU A 83 2.85 4.54 18.91
N GLN A 84 2.38 3.69 19.81
CA GLN A 84 2.69 3.80 21.24
C GLN A 84 4.19 3.65 21.50
N ARG A 85 4.86 2.71 20.82
CA ARG A 85 6.32 2.54 20.92
C ARG A 85 7.05 3.77 20.38
N GLU A 86 6.61 4.31 19.25
CA GLU A 86 7.18 5.51 18.66
C GLU A 86 7.05 6.73 19.61
N GLU A 87 5.90 6.92 20.24
CA GLU A 87 5.67 8.01 21.20
C GLU A 87 6.60 7.94 22.41
N GLN A 88 6.89 6.73 22.92
CA GLN A 88 7.82 6.53 24.04
C GLN A 88 9.29 6.80 23.69
N LEU A 89 9.64 6.78 22.40
CA LEU A 89 11.00 6.99 21.90
C LEU A 89 11.28 8.45 21.49
N LYS A 90 10.25 9.31 21.52
CA LYS A 90 10.38 10.75 21.28
C LYS A 90 10.83 11.49 22.54
#